data_AF-A0A958CN35-F1
#
_entry.id   AF-A0A958CN35-F1
#
_cell.length_a   1.000
_cell.length_b   1.000
_cell.length_c   1.000
_cell.angle_alpha   90.00
_cell.angle_beta   90.00
_cell.angle_gamma   90.00
#
_symmetry.space_group_name_H-M   'P 1'
#
loop_
_entity.id
_entity.type
_entity.pdbx_description
1 polymer ?
#
loop_
_entity_poly.entity_id
_entity_poly.type
_entity_poly.pdbx_seq_one_letter_code
_entity_poly.pdbx_strand_id
1 'polypeptide(L)'
;MIESTTQAIAAMNNAKLPENERADGVHYLRDNPSVEGNTALVAALEDDDHGIRYAASSALAYLGSQAMPPLLDALAKPDNSKMLRDGAHRVLTENSSSQVRASSGELLAALKGSQASITTMEAAIHLMATFS
;
A
#
# COMPACT_ATOMS: atom_id res chain seq x y z
N MET A 1 -18.88 -12.84 9.52
CA MET A 1 -18.84 -12.15 8.20
C MET A 1 -18.41 -10.73 8.45
N ILE A 2 -17.55 -10.19 7.59
CA ILE A 2 -17.13 -8.78 7.63
C ILE A 2 -18.12 -7.99 6.79
N GLU A 3 -18.73 -6.96 7.38
CA GLU A 3 -19.85 -6.21 6.80
C GLU A 3 -19.57 -4.69 6.73
N SER A 4 -18.41 -4.25 7.20
CA SER A 4 -18.02 -2.85 7.16
C SER A 4 -16.50 -2.64 7.09
N THR A 5 -16.09 -1.47 6.60
CA THR A 5 -14.68 -1.04 6.58
C THR A 5 -14.06 -1.10 7.98
N THR A 6 -14.76 -0.64 9.01
CA THR A 6 -14.27 -0.68 10.39
C THR A 6 -14.03 -2.10 10.88
N GLN A 7 -14.95 -3.04 10.60
CA GLN A 7 -14.77 -4.45 10.94
C GLN A 7 -13.60 -5.08 10.17
N ALA A 8 -13.45 -4.73 8.88
CA ALA A 8 -12.37 -5.23 8.05
C ALA A 8 -10.99 -4.78 8.56
N ILE A 9 -10.85 -3.49 8.91
CA ILE A 9 -9.63 -2.94 9.51
C ILE A 9 -9.35 -3.60 10.86
N ALA A 10 -10.37 -3.78 11.70
CA ALA A 10 -10.21 -4.43 13.00
C ALA A 10 -9.75 -5.89 12.86
N ALA A 11 -10.31 -6.65 11.90
CA ALA A 11 -9.91 -8.03 11.63
C ALA A 11 -8.47 -8.09 11.12
N MET A 12 -8.13 -7.28 10.12
CA MET A 12 -6.78 -7.22 9.54
C MET A 12 -5.70 -6.89 10.59
N ASN A 13 -5.96 -5.95 11.49
CA ASN A 13 -4.99 -5.52 12.51
C ASN A 13 -4.94 -6.43 13.76
N ASN A 14 -5.79 -7.45 13.84
CA ASN A 14 -5.83 -8.31 15.00
C ASN A 14 -4.80 -9.45 14.91
N ALA A 15 -3.63 -9.24 15.49
CA ALA A 15 -2.53 -10.23 15.52
C ALA A 15 -2.87 -11.55 16.25
N LYS A 16 -4.02 -11.64 16.94
CA LYS A 16 -4.48 -12.90 17.55
C LYS A 16 -5.27 -13.77 16.59
N LEU A 17 -5.76 -13.22 15.49
CA LEU A 17 -6.46 -13.97 14.46
C LEU A 17 -5.45 -14.67 13.54
N PRO A 18 -5.80 -15.85 13.01
CA PRO A 18 -4.97 -16.51 12.00
C PRO A 18 -4.94 -15.69 10.70
N GLU A 19 -3.88 -15.89 9.91
CA GLU A 19 -3.62 -15.16 8.65
C GLU A 19 -4.85 -15.11 7.74
N ASN A 20 -5.57 -16.21 7.58
CA ASN A 20 -6.75 -16.30 6.71
C ASN A 20 -7.90 -15.37 7.16
N GLU A 21 -8.17 -15.29 8.47
CA GLU A 21 -9.23 -14.42 9.00
C GLU A 21 -8.83 -12.93 8.92
N ARG A 22 -7.54 -12.64 9.08
CA ARG A 22 -7.00 -11.29 8.87
C ARG A 22 -7.06 -10.90 7.39
N ALA A 23 -6.77 -11.85 6.49
CA ALA A 23 -6.82 -11.67 5.04
C ALA A 23 -8.25 -11.46 4.52
N ASP A 24 -9.28 -12.00 5.17
CA ASP A 24 -10.67 -11.68 4.85
C ASP A 24 -10.95 -10.17 4.98
N GLY A 25 -10.34 -9.51 5.98
CA GLY A 25 -10.39 -8.05 6.12
C GLY A 25 -9.74 -7.34 4.94
N VAL A 26 -8.56 -7.80 4.52
CA VAL A 26 -7.85 -7.26 3.34
C VAL A 26 -8.71 -7.40 2.08
N HIS A 27 -9.28 -8.59 1.84
CA HIS A 27 -10.14 -8.84 0.68
C HIS A 27 -11.39 -7.97 0.70
N TYR A 28 -12.02 -7.80 1.86
CA TYR A 28 -13.17 -6.91 2.00
C TYR A 28 -12.81 -5.47 1.61
N LEU A 29 -11.67 -4.95 2.08
CA LEU A 29 -11.22 -3.58 1.77
C LEU A 29 -10.87 -3.40 0.28
N ARG A 30 -10.32 -4.43 -0.36
CA ARG A 30 -10.09 -4.43 -1.82
C ARG A 30 -11.40 -4.31 -2.59
N ASP A 31 -12.40 -5.09 -2.19
CA ASP A 31 -13.69 -5.17 -2.90
C ASP A 31 -14.62 -4.00 -2.56
N ASN A 32 -14.34 -3.28 -1.46
CA ASN A 32 -15.08 -2.10 -0.99
C ASN A 32 -14.13 -0.91 -0.76
N PRO A 33 -13.57 -0.31 -1.83
CA PRO A 33 -12.56 0.73 -1.72
C PRO A 33 -13.08 1.97 -1.01
N SER A 34 -12.27 2.47 -0.08
CA SER A 34 -12.52 3.71 0.65
C SER A 34 -11.19 4.35 1.05
N VAL A 35 -11.19 5.66 1.30
CA VAL A 35 -9.96 6.36 1.74
C VAL A 35 -9.40 5.74 3.02
N GLU A 36 -10.28 5.44 3.98
CA GLU A 36 -9.91 4.77 5.24
C GLU A 36 -9.35 3.36 5.00
N GLY A 37 -10.04 2.55 4.18
CA GLY A 37 -9.60 1.21 3.82
C GLY A 37 -8.26 1.19 3.11
N ASN A 38 -8.05 2.08 2.14
CA ASN A 38 -6.81 2.16 1.38
C ASN A 38 -5.64 2.60 2.28
N THR A 39 -5.89 3.53 3.21
CA THR A 39 -4.89 3.95 4.21
C THR A 39 -4.51 2.78 5.12
N ALA A 40 -5.49 1.99 5.56
CA ALA A 40 -5.24 0.81 6.38
C ALA A 40 -4.46 -0.28 5.62
N LEU A 41 -4.79 -0.51 4.34
CA LEU A 41 -4.03 -1.43 3.47
C LEU A 41 -2.59 -0.98 3.28
N VAL A 42 -2.32 0.33 3.15
CA VAL A 42 -0.94 0.86 3.09
C VAL A 42 -0.20 0.59 4.39
N ALA A 43 -0.83 0.78 5.55
CA ALA A 43 -0.22 0.42 6.83
C ALA A 43 0.08 -1.09 6.93
N ALA A 44 -0.79 -1.94 6.38
CA ALA A 44 -0.60 -3.40 6.36
C ALA A 44 0.55 -3.87 5.45
N LEU A 45 1.14 -3.00 4.61
CA LEU A 45 2.42 -3.30 3.94
C LEU A 45 3.57 -3.47 4.94
N GLU A 46 3.40 -2.95 6.16
CA GLU A 46 4.34 -3.05 7.26
C GLU A 46 3.86 -4.01 8.36
N ASP A 47 2.94 -4.92 8.03
CA ASP A 47 2.55 -5.97 8.96
C ASP A 47 3.68 -6.95 9.25
N ASP A 48 3.77 -7.49 10.47
CA ASP A 48 4.76 -8.51 10.80
C ASP A 48 4.54 -9.82 10.03
N ASP A 49 3.28 -10.13 9.72
CA ASP A 49 2.90 -11.32 8.96
C ASP A 49 3.13 -11.11 7.45
N HIS A 50 3.97 -11.97 6.87
CA HIS A 50 4.27 -11.92 5.43
C HIS A 50 3.03 -12.13 4.55
N GLY A 51 2.10 -12.99 4.96
CA GLY A 51 0.86 -13.24 4.23
C GLY A 51 -0.01 -12.00 4.16
N ILE A 52 -0.09 -11.23 5.26
CA ILE A 52 -0.84 -9.97 5.30
C ILE A 52 -0.16 -8.89 4.46
N ARG A 53 1.17 -8.76 4.53
CA ARG A 53 1.89 -7.84 3.63
C ARG A 53 1.64 -8.17 2.17
N TYR A 54 1.68 -9.45 1.81
CA TYR A 54 1.40 -9.91 0.45
C TYR A 54 -0.02 -9.56 0.03
N ALA A 55 -1.01 -9.92 0.85
CA ALA A 55 -2.42 -9.66 0.56
C ALA A 55 -2.69 -8.15 0.40
N ALA A 56 -2.14 -7.32 1.29
CA ALA A 56 -2.27 -5.87 1.24
C ALA A 56 -1.67 -5.29 -0.05
N SER A 57 -0.46 -5.74 -0.44
CA SER A 57 0.18 -5.30 -1.68
C SER A 57 -0.62 -5.69 -2.93
N SER A 58 -1.19 -6.90 -2.95
CA SER A 58 -2.03 -7.36 -4.05
C SER A 58 -3.35 -6.58 -4.12
N ALA A 59 -3.97 -6.30 -2.97
CA ALA A 59 -5.17 -5.47 -2.89
C ALA A 59 -4.92 -4.05 -3.44
N LEU A 60 -3.86 -3.38 -2.98
CA LEU A 60 -3.50 -2.04 -3.46
C LEU A 60 -3.15 -2.01 -4.96
N ALA A 61 -2.46 -3.03 -5.47
CA ALA A 61 -2.16 -3.16 -6.89
C ALA A 61 -3.43 -3.31 -7.75
N TYR A 62 -4.42 -4.04 -7.24
CA TYR A 62 -5.74 -4.20 -7.87
C TYR A 62 -6.54 -2.90 -7.87
N LEU A 63 -6.50 -2.13 -6.77
CA LEU A 63 -7.16 -0.83 -6.65
C LEU A 63 -6.61 0.24 -7.60
N GLY A 64 -5.43 0.03 -8.17
CA GLY A 64 -4.90 0.88 -9.23
C GLY A 64 -4.61 2.30 -8.74
N SER A 65 -5.18 3.31 -9.43
CA SER A 65 -4.96 4.73 -9.10
C SER A 65 -5.60 5.13 -7.76
N GLN A 66 -6.65 4.43 -7.29
CA GLN A 66 -7.32 4.75 -6.02
C GLN A 66 -6.42 4.49 -4.80
N ALA A 67 -5.43 3.60 -4.94
CA ALA A 67 -4.45 3.33 -3.91
C ALA A 67 -3.33 4.39 -3.86
N MET A 68 -3.23 5.27 -4.87
CA MET A 68 -2.07 6.13 -5.00
C MET A 68 -1.95 7.22 -3.95
N PRO A 69 -2.99 8.03 -3.66
CA PRO A 69 -2.87 9.07 -2.66
C PRO A 69 -2.34 8.57 -1.29
N PRO A 70 -2.95 7.55 -0.65
CA PRO A 70 -2.44 7.08 0.65
C PRO A 70 -1.07 6.40 0.57
N LEU A 71 -0.72 5.77 -0.55
CA LEU A 71 0.60 5.16 -0.73
C LEU A 71 1.69 6.24 -0.85
N LEU A 72 1.43 7.29 -1.63
CA LEU A 72 2.36 8.41 -1.81
C LEU A 72 2.53 9.20 -0.51
N ASP A 73 1.44 9.45 0.22
CA ASP A 73 1.49 10.10 1.53
C ASP A 73 2.37 9.34 2.53
N ALA A 74 2.33 8.00 2.51
CA ALA A 74 3.18 7.19 3.37
C ALA A 74 4.65 7.23 2.96
N LEU A 75 4.94 7.22 1.65
CA LEU A 75 6.29 7.27 1.10
C LEU A 75 6.94 8.66 1.20
N ALA A 76 6.13 9.72 1.20
CA ALA A 76 6.56 11.10 1.39
C ALA A 76 6.96 11.43 2.84
N LYS A 77 6.81 10.49 3.78
CA LYS A 77 7.30 10.65 5.15
C LYS A 77 8.83 10.50 5.20
N PRO A 78 9.51 11.33 6.00
CA PRO A 78 10.92 11.10 6.29
C PRO A 78 11.07 9.74 6.98
N ASP A 79 12.21 9.09 6.72
CA ASP A 79 12.57 7.81 7.34
C ASP A 79 11.53 6.69 7.15
N ASN A 80 10.84 6.69 6.00
CA ASN A 80 9.97 5.57 5.62
C ASN A 80 10.74 4.23 5.72
N SER A 81 10.05 3.18 6.16
CA SER A 81 10.71 1.92 6.45
C SER A 81 11.10 1.18 5.15
N LYS A 82 12.10 0.30 5.25
CA LYS A 82 12.43 -0.60 4.13
C LYS A 82 11.23 -1.47 3.75
N MET A 83 10.43 -1.89 4.72
CA MET A 83 9.29 -2.78 4.50
C MET A 83 8.18 -2.09 3.71
N LEU A 84 7.87 -0.83 4.05
CA LEU A 84 6.96 0.00 3.27
C LEU A 84 7.44 0.17 1.83
N ARG A 85 8.74 0.44 1.63
CA ARG A 85 9.31 0.58 0.28
C ARG A 85 9.25 -0.71 -0.54
N ASP A 86 9.57 -1.85 0.07
CA ASP A 86 9.49 -3.15 -0.61
C ASP A 86 8.04 -3.48 -1.00
N GLY A 87 7.08 -3.22 -0.10
CA GLY A 87 5.65 -3.35 -0.36
C GLY A 87 5.18 -2.42 -1.48
N ALA A 88 5.55 -1.15 -1.41
CA ALA A 88 5.24 -0.15 -2.44
C ALA A 88 5.81 -0.53 -3.81
N HIS A 89 7.05 -1.02 -3.87
CA HIS A 89 7.67 -1.49 -5.11
C HIS A 89 6.83 -2.59 -5.75
N ARG A 90 6.34 -3.54 -4.93
CA ARG A 90 5.45 -4.60 -5.42
C ARG A 90 4.12 -4.02 -5.91
N VAL A 91 3.48 -3.16 -5.13
CA VAL A 91 2.21 -2.51 -5.51
C VAL A 91 2.34 -1.83 -6.87
N LEU A 92 3.40 -1.06 -7.09
CA LEU A 92 3.65 -0.33 -8.34
C LEU A 92 3.98 -1.25 -9.52
N THR A 93 4.74 -2.32 -9.28
CA THR A 93 5.12 -3.30 -10.32
C THR A 93 3.93 -4.13 -10.77
N GLU A 94 3.09 -4.56 -9.83
CA GLU A 94 1.91 -5.39 -10.10
C GLU A 94 0.66 -4.55 -10.42
N ASN A 95 0.75 -3.22 -10.31
CA ASN A 95 -0.37 -2.33 -10.52
C ASN A 95 -0.99 -2.54 -11.90
N SER A 96 -2.30 -2.65 -11.98
CA SER A 96 -3.00 -2.87 -13.26
C SER A 96 -3.28 -1.59 -14.05
N SER A 97 -3.16 -0.42 -13.42
CA SER A 97 -3.46 0.88 -14.04
C SER A 97 -2.34 1.35 -14.96
N SER A 98 -2.69 1.62 -16.22
CA SER A 98 -1.75 2.18 -17.20
C SER A 98 -1.25 3.57 -16.78
N GLN A 99 -2.09 4.38 -16.14
CA GLN A 99 -1.72 5.69 -15.60
C GLN A 99 -0.65 5.55 -14.51
N VAL A 100 -0.86 4.64 -13.56
CA VAL A 100 0.13 4.39 -12.49
C VAL A 100 1.45 3.93 -13.08
N ARG A 101 1.44 2.99 -14.02
CA ARG A 101 2.67 2.51 -14.68
C ARG A 101 3.41 3.60 -15.44
N ALA A 102 2.69 4.49 -16.13
CA ALA A 102 3.29 5.58 -16.89
C ALA A 102 3.99 6.61 -15.99
N SER A 103 3.43 6.90 -14.81
CA SER A 103 3.92 7.96 -13.93
C SER A 103 4.84 7.47 -12.80
N SER A 104 4.91 6.17 -12.52
CA SER A 104 5.66 5.62 -11.36
C SER A 104 7.11 5.21 -11.64
N GLY A 105 7.62 5.40 -12.86
CA GLY A 105 8.97 4.96 -13.24
C GLY A 105 10.10 5.54 -12.36
N GLU A 106 10.03 6.84 -12.06
CA GLU A 106 10.99 7.51 -11.18
C GLU A 106 10.89 6.98 -9.74
N LEU A 107 9.67 6.84 -9.21
CA LEU A 107 9.43 6.29 -7.89
C LEU A 107 9.92 4.84 -7.76
N LEU A 108 9.70 4.00 -8.79
CA LEU A 108 10.20 2.62 -8.83
C LEU A 108 11.73 2.52 -8.75
N ALA A 109 12.44 3.47 -9.39
CA ALA A 109 13.89 3.56 -9.27
C ALA A 109 14.33 4.01 -7.87
N ALA A 110 13.61 5.00 -7.31
CA ALA A 110 13.90 5.60 -6.02
C ALA A 110 13.67 4.69 -4.80
N LEU A 111 12.80 3.69 -4.94
CA LEU A 111 12.50 2.69 -3.89
C LEU A 111 13.69 1.75 -3.58
N LYS A 112 14.74 1.75 -4.42
CA LYS A 112 15.90 0.85 -4.32
C LYS A 112 17.17 1.58 -3.88
N GLY A 113 18.10 0.85 -3.29
CA GLY A 113 19.45 1.33 -2.99
C GLY A 113 19.66 1.85 -1.56
N SER A 114 20.89 2.28 -1.25
CA SER A 114 21.30 2.70 0.10
C SER A 114 20.70 4.04 0.53
N GLN A 115 20.33 4.90 -0.41
CA GLN A 115 19.69 6.21 -0.17
C GLN A 115 18.17 6.17 -0.36
N ALA A 116 17.59 4.97 -0.48
CA ALA A 116 16.19 4.78 -0.85
C ALA A 116 15.20 5.57 0.02
N SER A 117 15.50 5.79 1.31
CA SER A 117 14.64 6.59 2.20
C SER A 117 14.39 8.00 1.64
N ILE A 118 15.48 8.73 1.34
CA ILE A 118 15.44 10.13 0.89
C ILE A 118 14.94 10.21 -0.55
N THR A 119 15.48 9.38 -1.44
CA THR A 119 15.09 9.41 -2.87
C THR A 119 13.62 9.03 -3.06
N THR A 120 13.11 8.07 -2.28
CA THR A 120 11.70 7.68 -2.33
C THR A 120 10.80 8.83 -1.91
N MET A 121 11.17 9.53 -0.83
CA MET A 121 10.40 10.66 -0.33
C MET A 121 10.27 11.77 -1.37
N GLU A 122 11.39 12.17 -1.99
CA GLU A 122 11.39 13.19 -3.04
C GLU A 122 10.55 12.79 -4.25
N ALA A 123 10.73 11.56 -4.73
CA ALA A 123 9.97 11.03 -5.86
C ALA A 123 8.46 10.91 -5.54
N ALA A 124 8.11 10.53 -4.31
CA ALA A 124 6.72 10.46 -3.87
C ALA A 124 6.08 11.85 -3.86
N ILE A 125 6.75 12.86 -3.28
CA ILE A 125 6.26 14.25 -3.25
C ILE A 125 6.04 14.80 -4.66
N HIS A 126 6.98 14.54 -5.59
CA HIS A 126 6.82 14.93 -6.98
C HIS A 126 5.59 14.27 -7.61
N LEU A 127 5.43 12.95 -7.40
CA LEU A 127 4.33 12.20 -7.98
C LEU A 127 2.96 12.58 -7.40
N MET A 128 2.89 13.05 -6.15
CA MET A 128 1.65 13.54 -5.54
C MET A 128 0.99 14.66 -6.36
N ALA A 129 1.77 15.55 -6.98
CA ALA A 129 1.26 16.62 -7.82
C ALA A 129 0.58 16.11 -9.12
N THR A 130 0.77 14.84 -9.47
CA THR A 130 0.13 14.20 -10.62
C THR A 130 -1.20 13.52 -10.25
N PHE A 131 -1.40 13.21 -8.96
CA PHE A 131 -2.58 12.52 -8.43
C PHE A 131 -3.43 13.40 -7.49
N SER A 132 -3.11 14.69 -7.40
CA SER A 132 -3.83 15.73 -6.65
C SER A 132 -5.04 16.29 -7.39
#